data_AF-A0A382DEY4-F1
#
_entry.id   AF-A0A382DEY4-F1
#
_cell.length_a   1.000
_cell.length_b   1.000
_cell.length_c   1.000
_cell.angle_alpha   90.00
_cell.angle_beta   90.00
_cell.angle_gamma   90.00
#
_symmetry.space_group_name_H-M   'P 1'
#
loop_
_entity.id
_entity.type
_entity.pdbx_description
1 polymer ?
#
loop_
_entity_poly.entity_id
_entity_poly.type
_entity_poly.pdbx_seq_one_letter_code
_entity_poly.pdbx_strand_id
1 'polypeptide(L)'
;TYTGTDLSGQVTVNNGIQSWTVPYTGAYTMQVYGARGGNGATYAVGNPGNGARMIGSFGLTEGDILHILVGQQGSYTSYSNYYGGGGGGGTYVAKGSNYSNADPLIIAGGGGGGGYNSGSYVHGQTGQDGSNGGNANSNNYSGPGTGGSSGYGASGSTYGGNAGGFYGNGSGSYNYYSELGIGFRNGGNGGNGQYGGKGGFGGGGGGYGGAGGGGGYSGGGGGAYSYGGAGGGGGSYNTGSNQDNVSGSNSGHGKVIISWTGTGGSSSDTGSGSGTTGGGDVLQFNNCGAAGKDGPSLSNCNSTYSGTSLSGAVTVYSGIQAWTVPTDGTYTITAKGASGGIHSGSYNPGFPGDGATVVADIVLTQGDILYIVVGQKPTSTTSESHNGSAGGGGSWIYTGTSASNGIGGSGLIIVAGGGGGSGHGSSSSTGGNGKGGNNANSSNESANGESFGINARAGTGSCGNKGTGQGGRGTLTSNYGGSGGGAGWSSDGNNTETGSGGSGGDRFAGGISNDNSNMYGGFGGGGGSGGNGNSGGGGGGYTGGGAGNGYFSVSGVSGNSWGGGGGGGSYASSSTSNVTMTVGNSGINYSNTSNGYVTITPPSQT
;
A
#
# COMPACT_ATOMS: atom_id res chain seq x y z
N THR A 1 12.93 -7.28 16.69
CA THR A 1 12.86 -8.53 17.47
C THR A 1 11.44 -9.03 17.40
N TYR A 2 11.21 -10.35 17.30
CA TYR A 2 9.84 -10.94 17.26
C TYR A 2 9.28 -11.28 18.64
N THR A 3 10.09 -11.18 19.70
CA THR A 3 9.67 -11.37 21.08
C THR A 3 8.51 -10.45 21.43
N GLY A 4 7.41 -11.01 21.95
CA GLY A 4 6.20 -10.26 22.29
C GLY A 4 5.29 -9.94 21.09
N THR A 5 5.53 -10.57 19.94
CA THR A 5 4.63 -10.54 18.77
C THR A 5 4.11 -11.94 18.46
N ASP A 6 3.11 -12.06 17.59
CA ASP A 6 2.57 -13.36 17.13
C ASP A 6 3.60 -14.23 16.38
N LEU A 7 4.71 -13.63 15.97
CA LEU A 7 5.83 -14.32 15.34
C LEU A 7 6.87 -14.83 16.37
N SER A 8 6.65 -14.60 17.67
CA SER A 8 7.55 -15.02 18.73
C SER A 8 7.68 -16.55 18.77
N GLY A 9 8.89 -17.07 18.55
CA GLY A 9 9.16 -18.50 18.47
C GLY A 9 8.69 -19.19 17.18
N GLN A 10 7.99 -18.47 16.29
CA GLN A 10 7.49 -18.97 15.00
C GLN A 10 8.46 -18.74 13.85
N VAL A 11 9.45 -17.84 14.04
CA VAL A 11 10.43 -17.47 13.02
C VAL A 11 11.83 -17.80 13.50
N THR A 12 12.57 -18.54 12.70
CA THR A 12 14.01 -18.77 12.89
C THR A 12 14.80 -17.92 11.91
N VAL A 13 16.01 -17.49 12.27
CA VAL A 13 16.85 -16.64 11.40
C VAL A 13 18.21 -17.28 11.20
N ASN A 14 18.63 -17.43 9.96
CA ASN A 14 19.95 -17.90 9.56
C ASN A 14 20.57 -16.89 8.58
N ASN A 15 21.68 -16.25 8.98
CA ASN A 15 22.38 -15.25 8.18
C ASN A 15 21.46 -14.15 7.61
N GLY A 16 20.48 -13.71 8.40
CA GLY A 16 19.52 -12.66 8.02
C GLY A 16 18.32 -13.15 7.19
N ILE A 17 18.31 -14.42 6.75
CA ILE A 17 17.15 -15.06 6.10
C ILE A 17 16.27 -15.67 7.19
N GLN A 18 14.98 -15.37 7.12
CA GLN A 18 14.00 -15.82 8.09
C GLN A 18 13.29 -17.05 7.54
N SER A 19 13.10 -18.08 8.35
CA SER A 19 12.26 -19.23 8.01
C SER A 19 11.00 -19.20 8.86
N TRP A 20 9.86 -19.28 8.20
CA TRP A 20 8.53 -19.27 8.80
C TRP A 20 7.73 -20.46 8.28
N THR A 21 7.18 -21.25 9.20
CA THR A 21 6.34 -22.40 8.85
C THR A 21 4.89 -21.94 8.73
N VAL A 22 4.26 -22.28 7.62
CA VAL A 22 2.86 -21.99 7.34
C VAL A 22 1.99 -22.69 8.39
N PRO A 23 1.21 -21.95 9.18
CA PRO A 23 0.46 -22.52 10.30
C PRO A 23 -0.85 -23.18 9.88
N TYR A 24 -1.40 -22.82 8.71
CA TYR A 24 -2.70 -23.33 8.24
C TYR A 24 -2.70 -23.53 6.73
N THR A 25 -3.37 -24.57 6.25
CA THR A 25 -3.59 -24.73 4.80
C THR A 25 -4.58 -23.68 4.30
N GLY A 26 -4.25 -22.97 3.22
CA GLY A 26 -5.19 -22.07 2.56
C GLY A 26 -4.53 -21.09 1.59
N ALA A 27 -5.32 -20.14 1.12
CA ALA A 27 -4.89 -19.01 0.34
C ALA A 27 -4.23 -17.96 1.23
N TYR A 28 -3.17 -17.34 0.72
CA TYR A 28 -2.41 -16.29 1.36
C TYR A 28 -2.21 -15.16 0.35
N THR A 29 -2.53 -13.94 0.73
CA THR A 29 -2.08 -12.76 -0.01
C THR A 29 -0.71 -12.34 0.53
N MET A 30 0.25 -12.22 -0.38
CA MET A 30 1.59 -11.73 -0.07
C MET A 30 1.82 -10.39 -0.76
N GLN A 31 2.33 -9.41 -0.01
CA GLN A 31 2.83 -8.15 -0.54
C GLN A 31 4.30 -8.03 -0.22
N VAL A 32 5.13 -7.83 -1.24
CA VAL A 32 6.58 -7.68 -1.09
C VAL A 32 7.07 -6.40 -1.74
N TYR A 33 8.00 -5.73 -1.07
CA TYR A 33 8.56 -4.44 -1.49
C TYR A 33 10.07 -4.57 -1.55
N GLY A 34 10.69 -4.28 -2.69
CA GLY A 34 12.14 -4.22 -2.85
C GLY A 34 12.70 -2.96 -2.22
N ALA A 35 13.99 -2.94 -1.87
CA ALA A 35 14.59 -1.78 -1.24
C ALA A 35 15.08 -0.74 -2.26
N ARG A 36 15.17 0.52 -1.82
CA ARG A 36 15.76 1.62 -2.59
C ARG A 36 17.29 1.49 -2.70
N GLY A 37 17.86 1.93 -3.81
CA GLY A 37 19.30 2.17 -3.94
C GLY A 37 19.78 3.36 -3.10
N GLY A 38 21.09 3.44 -2.90
CA GLY A 38 21.77 4.56 -2.24
C GLY A 38 22.09 5.68 -3.21
N ASN A 39 22.13 6.92 -2.72
CA ASN A 39 22.48 8.09 -3.52
C ASN A 39 23.92 7.98 -4.08
N GLY A 40 24.16 8.57 -5.26
CA GLY A 40 25.51 8.79 -5.78
C GLY A 40 26.20 9.97 -5.08
N ALA A 41 27.53 10.05 -5.20
CA ALA A 41 28.32 11.15 -4.65
C ALA A 41 28.13 12.48 -5.42
N THR A 42 28.74 13.56 -4.94
CA THR A 42 28.52 14.96 -5.40
C THR A 42 28.66 15.18 -6.92
N TYR A 43 29.54 14.47 -7.64
CA TYR A 43 29.66 14.54 -9.11
C TYR A 43 28.92 13.42 -9.85
N ALA A 44 28.32 12.48 -9.12
CA ALA A 44 27.44 11.41 -9.60
C ALA A 44 25.98 11.68 -9.17
N VAL A 45 25.47 12.86 -9.51
CA VAL A 45 24.23 13.51 -9.02
C VAL A 45 22.89 12.80 -9.33
N GLY A 46 22.90 11.51 -9.70
CA GLY A 46 21.67 10.81 -10.05
C GLY A 46 20.88 10.32 -8.85
N ASN A 47 19.55 10.38 -8.99
CA ASN A 47 18.63 9.80 -8.03
C ASN A 47 18.73 8.26 -8.08
N PRO A 48 18.83 7.58 -6.93
CA PRO A 48 18.75 6.14 -6.91
C PRO A 48 17.34 5.65 -7.22
N GLY A 49 17.26 4.42 -7.68
CA GLY A 49 15.99 3.76 -7.90
C GLY A 49 15.30 3.36 -6.62
N ASN A 50 14.00 3.59 -6.57
CA ASN A 50 13.08 2.91 -5.66
C ASN A 50 12.91 1.43 -6.03
N GLY A 51 12.65 0.58 -5.03
CA GLY A 51 12.33 -0.84 -5.25
C GLY A 51 10.90 -1.05 -5.75
N ALA A 52 10.64 -2.19 -6.37
CA ALA A 52 9.32 -2.60 -6.84
C ALA A 52 8.37 -2.97 -5.68
N ARG A 53 7.07 -2.99 -5.94
CA ARG A 53 6.04 -3.62 -5.12
C ARG A 53 5.39 -4.74 -5.92
N MET A 54 5.28 -5.93 -5.33
CA MET A 54 4.57 -7.05 -5.92
C MET A 54 3.50 -7.54 -4.94
N ILE A 55 2.31 -7.85 -5.45
CA ILE A 55 1.21 -8.42 -4.68
C ILE A 55 0.71 -9.66 -5.41
N GLY A 56 0.44 -10.75 -4.70
CA GLY A 56 -0.13 -11.96 -5.30
C GLY A 56 -0.82 -12.84 -4.26
N SER A 57 -1.69 -13.74 -4.73
CA SER A 57 -2.41 -14.73 -3.93
C SER A 57 -1.84 -16.14 -4.18
N PHE A 58 -1.60 -16.89 -3.11
CA PHE A 58 -0.90 -18.17 -3.12
C PHE A 58 -1.65 -19.22 -2.31
N GLY A 59 -1.86 -20.41 -2.85
CA GLY A 59 -2.24 -21.56 -2.04
C GLY A 59 -1.01 -22.13 -1.33
N LEU A 60 -1.04 -22.19 0.00
CA LEU A 60 -0.02 -22.82 0.83
C LEU A 60 -0.64 -23.93 1.67
N THR A 61 0.16 -24.94 1.98
CA THR A 61 -0.23 -26.03 2.87
C THR A 61 0.38 -25.81 4.24
N GLU A 62 -0.35 -26.16 5.29
CA GLU A 62 0.20 -26.22 6.65
C GLU A 62 1.50 -27.04 6.66
N GLY A 63 2.52 -26.54 7.36
CA GLY A 63 3.83 -27.15 7.40
C GLY A 63 4.75 -26.77 6.22
N ASP A 64 4.25 -26.10 5.17
CA ASP A 64 5.10 -25.48 4.15
C ASP A 64 6.07 -24.51 4.84
N ILE A 65 7.36 -24.53 4.47
CA ILE A 65 8.36 -23.62 5.02
C ILE A 65 8.65 -22.52 4.00
N LEU A 66 8.42 -21.27 4.40
CA LEU A 66 8.78 -20.09 3.63
C LEU A 66 10.10 -19.50 4.14
N HIS A 67 11.01 -19.22 3.21
CA HIS A 67 12.25 -18.48 3.44
C HIS A 67 12.09 -17.05 2.95
N ILE A 68 12.26 -16.11 3.88
CA ILE A 68 11.97 -14.70 3.70
C ILE A 68 13.27 -13.91 3.88
N LEU A 69 13.63 -13.15 2.85
CA LEU A 69 14.74 -12.20 2.90
C LEU A 69 14.18 -10.81 2.65
N VAL A 70 14.35 -9.90 3.61
CA VAL A 70 13.91 -8.50 3.47
C VAL A 70 15.05 -7.62 2.98
N GLY A 71 14.87 -7.03 1.80
CA GLY A 71 15.89 -6.20 1.16
C GLY A 71 16.27 -5.00 2.02
N GLN A 72 17.55 -4.63 2.06
CA GLN A 72 18.02 -3.40 2.71
C GLN A 72 18.34 -2.33 1.69
N GLN A 73 18.24 -1.06 2.10
CA GLN A 73 18.62 0.05 1.24
C GLN A 73 20.11 0.00 0.93
N GLY A 74 20.45 0.37 -0.30
CA GLY A 74 21.84 0.66 -0.65
C GLY A 74 22.35 1.88 0.13
N SER A 75 23.61 1.83 0.53
CA SER A 75 24.26 2.96 1.22
C SER A 75 24.88 3.93 0.21
N TYR A 76 25.20 5.13 0.70
CA TYR A 76 26.04 6.12 0.01
C TYR A 76 27.30 6.38 0.83
N THR A 77 28.30 7.02 0.24
CA THR A 77 29.53 7.43 0.94
C THR A 77 29.96 8.82 0.51
N SER A 78 30.58 9.56 1.42
CA SER A 78 31.16 10.89 1.19
C SER A 78 32.66 10.85 0.93
N TYR A 79 33.26 9.66 0.83
CA TYR A 79 34.72 9.49 0.75
C TYR A 79 35.35 10.17 -0.48
N SER A 80 34.64 10.21 -1.60
CA SER A 80 35.07 10.90 -2.81
C SER A 80 33.86 11.29 -3.65
N ASN A 81 33.98 12.42 -4.35
CA ASN A 81 32.88 12.99 -5.11
C ASN A 81 32.54 12.22 -6.40
N TYR A 82 33.29 11.18 -6.77
CA TYR A 82 33.19 10.51 -8.07
C TYR A 82 32.47 9.14 -8.05
N TYR A 83 32.17 8.60 -6.87
CA TYR A 83 31.70 7.22 -6.75
C TYR A 83 30.17 7.08 -6.73
N GLY A 84 29.69 5.98 -7.30
CA GLY A 84 28.27 5.66 -7.37
C GLY A 84 27.72 5.12 -6.05
N GLY A 85 26.40 5.22 -5.89
CA GLY A 85 25.69 4.63 -4.75
C GLY A 85 25.60 3.11 -4.85
N GLY A 86 25.35 2.45 -3.71
CA GLY A 86 25.08 1.02 -3.69
C GLY A 86 23.67 0.71 -4.18
N GLY A 87 23.45 -0.44 -4.81
CA GLY A 87 22.12 -0.91 -5.18
C GLY A 87 21.32 -1.39 -3.97
N GLY A 88 20.01 -1.20 -4.01
CA GLY A 88 19.08 -1.74 -3.02
C GLY A 88 18.91 -3.24 -3.19
N GLY A 89 18.72 -3.95 -2.09
CA GLY A 89 18.46 -5.39 -2.13
C GLY A 89 17.03 -5.72 -2.58
N GLY A 90 16.89 -6.88 -3.22
CA GLY A 90 15.60 -7.50 -3.48
C GLY A 90 14.97 -8.04 -2.19
N THR A 91 13.66 -8.18 -2.21
CA THR A 91 12.90 -8.82 -1.13
C THR A 91 12.27 -10.10 -1.64
N TYR A 92 12.49 -11.20 -0.94
CA TYR A 92 12.21 -12.56 -1.41
C TYR A 92 11.27 -13.27 -0.45
N VAL A 93 10.30 -13.99 -1.03
CA VAL A 93 9.57 -15.07 -0.37
C VAL A 93 9.68 -16.31 -1.26
N ALA A 94 10.31 -17.35 -0.74
CA ALA A 94 10.55 -18.60 -1.46
C ALA A 94 10.13 -19.80 -0.60
N LYS A 95 9.65 -20.87 -1.22
CA LYS A 95 9.17 -22.06 -0.53
C LYS A 95 10.14 -23.22 -0.66
N GLY A 96 10.47 -23.89 0.45
CA GLY A 96 11.31 -25.08 0.43
C GLY A 96 11.84 -25.44 1.81
N SER A 97 12.45 -26.62 1.93
CA SER A 97 13.04 -27.07 3.20
C SER A 97 14.29 -26.26 3.59
N ASN A 98 14.97 -25.62 2.63
CA ASN A 98 16.11 -24.75 2.85
C ASN A 98 16.11 -23.58 1.85
N TYR A 99 16.63 -22.41 2.22
CA TYR A 99 16.68 -21.27 1.30
C TYR A 99 17.57 -21.52 0.07
N SER A 100 18.59 -22.38 0.19
CA SER A 100 19.54 -22.68 -0.90
C SER A 100 18.95 -23.53 -2.04
N ASN A 101 17.83 -24.21 -1.80
CA ASN A 101 17.12 -25.01 -2.81
C ASN A 101 15.64 -24.62 -2.96
N ALA A 102 15.15 -23.60 -2.25
CA ALA A 102 13.77 -23.15 -2.30
C ALA A 102 13.35 -22.61 -3.68
N ASP A 103 12.08 -22.78 -4.02
CA ASP A 103 11.47 -22.26 -5.24
C ASP A 103 10.88 -20.85 -5.00
N PRO A 104 11.02 -19.91 -5.94
CA PRO A 104 10.54 -18.55 -5.75
C PRO A 104 9.00 -18.51 -5.82
N LEU A 105 8.36 -17.83 -4.86
CA LEU A 105 6.93 -17.53 -4.91
C LEU A 105 6.69 -16.10 -5.39
N ILE A 106 7.24 -15.14 -4.65
CA ILE A 106 7.11 -13.72 -4.95
C ILE A 106 8.36 -12.96 -4.53
N ILE A 107 8.86 -12.11 -5.43
CA ILE A 107 10.10 -11.36 -5.26
C ILE A 107 9.90 -9.97 -5.81
N ALA A 108 10.21 -8.94 -5.01
CA ALA A 108 10.28 -7.57 -5.50
C ALA A 108 11.74 -7.15 -5.69
N GLY A 109 12.06 -6.70 -6.90
CA GLY A 109 13.37 -6.16 -7.26
C GLY A 109 13.70 -4.88 -6.51
N GLY A 110 14.92 -4.76 -6.02
CA GLY A 110 15.50 -3.54 -5.47
C GLY A 110 15.89 -2.55 -6.56
N GLY A 111 15.93 -1.26 -6.21
CA GLY A 111 16.38 -0.22 -7.13
C GLY A 111 17.91 -0.14 -7.21
N GLY A 112 18.44 0.19 -8.39
CA GLY A 112 19.85 0.47 -8.62
C GLY A 112 20.32 1.74 -7.91
N GLY A 113 21.62 1.79 -7.65
CA GLY A 113 22.29 2.93 -7.01
C GLY A 113 22.29 4.17 -7.89
N GLY A 114 22.31 5.34 -7.24
CA GLY A 114 22.37 6.63 -7.89
C GLY A 114 23.73 6.88 -8.56
N GLY A 115 23.68 7.44 -9.77
CA GLY A 115 24.84 7.76 -10.58
C GLY A 115 24.49 8.70 -11.73
N TYR A 116 25.48 9.24 -12.43
CA TYR A 116 25.32 10.06 -13.62
C TYR A 116 24.41 9.37 -14.66
N ASN A 117 23.48 10.14 -15.25
CA ASN A 117 22.40 9.67 -16.13
C ASN A 117 21.42 8.65 -15.47
N SER A 118 20.83 8.99 -14.32
CA SER A 118 19.74 8.23 -13.71
C SER A 118 18.44 8.36 -14.53
N GLY A 119 18.33 7.58 -15.61
CA GLY A 119 17.10 7.41 -16.41
C GLY A 119 16.15 6.37 -15.81
N SER A 120 15.15 5.91 -16.59
CA SER A 120 14.09 4.99 -16.14
C SER A 120 14.57 3.60 -15.65
N TYR A 121 15.83 3.23 -15.87
CA TYR A 121 16.39 1.91 -15.57
C TYR A 121 16.84 1.74 -14.12
N VAL A 122 16.75 2.76 -13.26
CA VAL A 122 17.21 2.62 -11.88
C VAL A 122 16.19 1.90 -10.99
N HIS A 123 14.90 1.95 -11.29
CA HIS A 123 13.88 1.35 -10.43
C HIS A 123 13.90 -0.18 -10.45
N GLY A 124 13.49 -0.80 -9.34
CA GLY A 124 13.14 -2.23 -9.37
C GLY A 124 12.03 -2.48 -10.39
N GLN A 125 12.20 -3.49 -11.23
CA GLN A 125 11.32 -3.79 -12.36
C GLN A 125 10.20 -4.74 -11.93
N THR A 126 9.03 -4.69 -12.58
CA THR A 126 7.95 -5.68 -12.36
C THR A 126 8.14 -6.95 -13.19
N GLY A 127 8.85 -6.83 -14.31
CA GLY A 127 9.28 -7.96 -15.13
C GLY A 127 10.42 -8.75 -14.48
N GLN A 128 10.65 -9.95 -15.01
CA GLN A 128 11.63 -10.90 -14.47
C GLN A 128 13.08 -10.50 -14.70
N ASP A 129 13.33 -9.73 -15.74
CA ASP A 129 14.68 -9.33 -16.10
C ASP A 129 15.12 -8.13 -15.27
N GLY A 130 16.39 -8.17 -14.86
CA GLY A 130 17.08 -7.01 -14.35
C GLY A 130 17.32 -6.02 -15.47
N SER A 131 17.36 -4.74 -15.13
CA SER A 131 17.72 -3.70 -16.09
C SER A 131 19.23 -3.50 -16.15
N ASN A 132 19.71 -3.03 -17.30
CA ASN A 132 21.12 -2.72 -17.51
C ASN A 132 21.55 -1.51 -16.66
N GLY A 133 22.84 -1.43 -16.36
CA GLY A 133 23.45 -0.23 -15.81
C GLY A 133 23.45 0.94 -16.80
N GLY A 134 23.63 2.14 -16.29
CA GLY A 134 23.75 3.38 -17.04
C GLY A 134 25.17 3.66 -17.54
N ASN A 135 25.25 4.35 -18.67
CA ASN A 135 26.50 4.88 -19.23
C ASN A 135 27.06 6.06 -18.40
N ALA A 136 28.38 6.25 -18.48
CA ALA A 136 29.12 7.35 -17.89
C ALA A 136 29.10 8.64 -18.76
N ASN A 137 29.50 9.79 -18.19
CA ASN A 137 29.51 11.11 -18.89
C ASN A 137 30.59 11.20 -19.99
N SER A 138 31.74 10.54 -19.81
CA SER A 138 32.84 10.57 -20.76
C SER A 138 33.73 9.33 -20.62
N ASN A 139 34.11 8.69 -21.72
CA ASN A 139 34.95 7.48 -21.77
C ASN A 139 34.33 6.23 -21.10
N ASN A 140 33.62 5.42 -21.90
CA ASN A 140 33.16 4.07 -21.57
C ASN A 140 34.27 3.03 -21.84
N TYR A 141 35.37 3.06 -21.09
CA TYR A 141 36.44 2.07 -21.25
C TYR A 141 35.96 0.61 -21.06
N SER A 142 34.93 0.44 -20.21
CA SER A 142 34.16 -0.78 -20.05
C SER A 142 32.70 -0.35 -19.88
N GLY A 143 31.79 -0.84 -20.74
CA GLY A 143 30.38 -0.44 -20.72
C GLY A 143 29.67 -0.78 -19.41
N PRO A 144 28.40 -0.38 -19.24
CA PRO A 144 27.61 -0.79 -18.09
C PRO A 144 27.40 -2.31 -18.07
N GLY A 145 27.15 -2.83 -16.88
CA GLY A 145 26.74 -4.21 -16.69
C GLY A 145 25.38 -4.47 -17.33
N THR A 146 25.21 -5.67 -17.87
CA THR A 146 23.95 -6.17 -18.40
C THR A 146 23.12 -6.75 -17.26
N GLY A 147 21.85 -6.38 -17.19
CA GLY A 147 20.91 -6.96 -16.24
C GLY A 147 20.82 -8.47 -16.43
N GLY A 148 20.67 -9.20 -15.33
CA GLY A 148 20.46 -10.63 -15.34
C GLY A 148 19.08 -10.98 -15.88
N SER A 149 18.92 -12.21 -16.32
CA SER A 149 17.66 -12.78 -16.80
C SER A 149 17.43 -14.15 -16.17
N SER A 150 16.20 -14.65 -16.26
CA SER A 150 15.83 -16.01 -15.82
C SER A 150 16.25 -16.35 -14.38
N GLY A 151 16.29 -15.35 -13.51
CA GLY A 151 16.62 -15.52 -12.10
C GLY A 151 18.11 -15.45 -11.77
N TYR A 152 18.99 -15.16 -12.74
CA TYR A 152 20.42 -15.06 -12.52
C TYR A 152 20.87 -13.62 -12.22
N GLY A 153 22.06 -13.49 -11.63
CA GLY A 153 22.68 -12.20 -11.37
C GLY A 153 23.11 -11.49 -12.66
N ALA A 154 23.36 -10.19 -12.55
CA ALA A 154 23.87 -9.39 -13.65
C ALA A 154 25.30 -9.76 -14.03
N SER A 155 25.69 -9.42 -15.24
CA SER A 155 26.99 -9.78 -15.82
C SER A 155 27.63 -8.62 -16.59
N GLY A 156 28.86 -8.85 -17.04
CA GLY A 156 29.63 -7.88 -17.82
C GLY A 156 30.71 -7.18 -17.00
N SER A 157 31.65 -6.58 -17.71
CA SER A 157 32.78 -5.86 -17.13
C SER A 157 32.34 -4.42 -16.83
N THR A 158 32.29 -4.06 -15.55
CA THR A 158 31.78 -2.77 -15.09
C THR A 158 32.47 -2.39 -13.78
N TYR A 159 32.48 -1.10 -13.46
CA TYR A 159 33.08 -0.55 -12.24
C TYR A 159 32.04 -0.22 -11.17
N GLY A 160 30.77 -0.55 -11.43
CA GLY A 160 29.75 -0.75 -10.42
C GLY A 160 29.51 -2.24 -10.23
N GLY A 161 29.19 -2.64 -9.01
CA GLY A 161 28.88 -4.01 -8.67
C GLY A 161 27.63 -4.51 -9.40
N ASN A 162 27.77 -5.62 -10.12
CA ASN A 162 26.63 -6.35 -10.66
C ASN A 162 25.88 -7.05 -9.53
N ALA A 163 24.55 -6.97 -9.54
CA ALA A 163 23.72 -7.49 -8.47
C ALA A 163 23.47 -9.00 -8.60
N GLY A 164 23.15 -9.64 -7.48
CA GLY A 164 22.72 -11.04 -7.40
C GLY A 164 21.26 -11.20 -7.79
N GLY A 165 20.95 -12.36 -8.38
CA GLY A 165 19.60 -12.84 -8.64
C GLY A 165 19.17 -13.90 -7.63
N PHE A 166 18.11 -14.63 -7.94
CA PHE A 166 17.60 -15.72 -7.12
C PHE A 166 18.53 -16.95 -7.15
N TYR A 167 18.95 -17.35 -8.36
CA TYR A 167 19.73 -18.57 -8.60
C TYR A 167 21.26 -18.34 -8.62
N GLY A 168 21.72 -17.10 -8.78
CA GLY A 168 23.14 -16.84 -8.99
C GLY A 168 23.58 -15.46 -8.54
N ASN A 169 24.88 -15.34 -8.27
CA ASN A 169 25.53 -14.08 -7.91
C ASN A 169 25.69 -13.17 -9.13
N GLY A 170 25.92 -11.89 -8.88
CA GLY A 170 26.47 -11.01 -9.90
C GLY A 170 27.87 -11.49 -10.32
N SER A 171 28.29 -11.15 -11.53
CA SER A 171 29.60 -11.54 -12.09
C SER A 171 30.23 -10.41 -12.89
N GLY A 172 31.56 -10.35 -12.99
CA GLY A 172 32.27 -9.33 -13.78
C GLY A 172 33.73 -9.15 -13.38
N SER A 173 34.55 -8.58 -14.27
CA SER A 173 36.01 -8.58 -14.13
C SER A 173 36.63 -7.33 -13.47
N TYR A 174 35.89 -6.23 -13.28
CA TYR A 174 36.40 -4.98 -12.69
C TYR A 174 35.82 -4.71 -11.28
N ASN A 175 35.70 -5.76 -10.48
CA ASN A 175 35.28 -5.69 -9.07
C ASN A 175 36.51 -5.85 -8.17
N TYR A 176 37.04 -4.72 -7.68
CA TYR A 176 38.32 -4.69 -6.95
C TYR A 176 38.16 -5.03 -5.47
N TYR A 177 36.97 -4.82 -4.91
CA TYR A 177 36.70 -4.84 -3.47
C TYR A 177 35.49 -5.70 -3.08
N SER A 178 35.12 -6.65 -3.94
CA SER A 178 33.95 -7.52 -3.77
C SER A 178 32.61 -6.77 -3.85
N GLU A 179 32.50 -5.89 -4.85
CA GLU A 179 31.33 -5.08 -5.14
C GLU A 179 30.14 -5.91 -5.67
N LEU A 180 30.35 -7.17 -6.04
CA LEU A 180 29.30 -8.05 -6.56
C LEU A 180 28.24 -8.38 -5.50
N GLY A 181 26.97 -8.31 -5.89
CA GLY A 181 25.86 -8.79 -5.07
C GLY A 181 25.77 -10.32 -5.09
N ILE A 182 25.54 -10.92 -3.92
CA ILE A 182 25.37 -12.36 -3.75
C ILE A 182 23.88 -12.70 -3.90
N GLY A 183 23.58 -13.76 -4.66
CA GLY A 183 22.20 -14.17 -4.93
C GLY A 183 21.52 -14.79 -3.71
N PHE A 184 20.18 -14.84 -3.75
CA PHE A 184 19.35 -15.32 -2.61
C PHE A 184 19.77 -16.72 -2.13
N ARG A 185 19.88 -17.70 -3.04
CA ARG A 185 20.26 -19.08 -2.69
C ARG A 185 21.67 -19.19 -2.09
N ASN A 186 22.50 -18.16 -2.24
CA ASN A 186 23.86 -18.07 -1.70
C ASN A 186 23.95 -17.16 -0.45
N GLY A 187 22.81 -16.73 0.11
CA GLY A 187 22.75 -15.94 1.34
C GLY A 187 22.43 -14.46 1.13
N GLY A 188 22.33 -13.98 -0.11
CA GLY A 188 21.79 -12.65 -0.40
C GLY A 188 22.63 -11.46 0.06
N ASN A 189 23.91 -11.63 0.41
CA ASN A 189 24.75 -10.53 0.86
C ASN A 189 24.88 -9.42 -0.20
N GLY A 190 24.81 -8.16 0.25
CA GLY A 190 25.10 -7.01 -0.59
C GLY A 190 26.59 -6.87 -0.89
N GLY A 191 26.91 -6.29 -2.03
CA GLY A 191 28.28 -6.04 -2.47
C GLY A 191 28.98 -4.96 -1.66
N ASN A 192 30.27 -5.13 -1.43
CA ASN A 192 31.09 -4.21 -0.66
C ASN A 192 31.61 -3.06 -1.53
N GLY A 193 31.00 -1.87 -1.40
CA GLY A 193 31.56 -0.64 -1.96
C GLY A 193 32.59 -0.06 -0.99
N GLN A 194 33.87 -0.43 -1.11
CA GLN A 194 34.92 0.06 -0.19
C GLN A 194 35.06 1.59 -0.23
N TYR A 195 35.01 2.17 -1.44
CA TYR A 195 35.09 3.62 -1.63
C TYR A 195 33.79 4.24 -2.16
N GLY A 196 32.85 3.43 -2.65
CA GLY A 196 31.51 3.83 -3.07
C GLY A 196 30.43 3.36 -2.08
N GLY A 197 29.16 3.40 -2.49
CA GLY A 197 28.07 2.95 -1.64
C GLY A 197 28.03 1.43 -1.45
N LYS A 198 27.74 0.92 -0.26
CA LYS A 198 27.55 -0.54 -0.07
C LYS A 198 26.20 -1.00 -0.62
N GLY A 199 26.18 -2.15 -1.27
CA GLY A 199 24.95 -2.78 -1.71
C GLY A 199 24.12 -3.26 -0.52
N GLY A 200 22.80 -3.18 -0.64
CA GLY A 200 21.87 -3.65 0.36
C GLY A 200 21.81 -5.18 0.42
N PHE A 201 21.60 -5.72 1.62
CA PHE A 201 21.22 -7.12 1.83
C PHE A 201 20.00 -7.46 0.97
N GLY A 202 20.00 -8.63 0.33
CA GLY A 202 19.12 -8.97 -0.78
C GLY A 202 19.80 -8.87 -2.15
N GLY A 203 21.13 -8.99 -2.19
CA GLY A 203 21.92 -9.11 -3.41
C GLY A 203 22.17 -7.80 -4.16
N GLY A 204 22.00 -6.64 -3.54
CA GLY A 204 22.36 -5.36 -4.16
C GLY A 204 23.87 -5.27 -4.42
N GLY A 205 24.28 -4.74 -5.56
CA GLY A 205 25.69 -4.49 -5.87
C GLY A 205 26.25 -3.29 -5.10
N GLY A 206 27.54 -3.31 -4.77
CA GLY A 206 28.28 -2.17 -4.26
C GLY A 206 28.61 -1.17 -5.35
N GLY A 207 28.69 0.10 -5.00
CA GLY A 207 29.21 1.17 -5.85
C GLY A 207 30.73 1.28 -5.74
N TYR A 208 31.35 1.66 -6.85
CA TYR A 208 32.71 2.15 -6.92
C TYR A 208 32.75 3.23 -8.01
N GLY A 209 33.55 3.07 -9.06
CA GLY A 209 33.58 3.99 -10.20
C GLY A 209 32.24 4.10 -10.93
N GLY A 210 31.37 3.10 -10.81
CA GLY A 210 29.95 3.15 -11.17
C GLY A 210 29.06 2.78 -9.99
N ALA A 211 27.76 3.05 -10.10
CA ALA A 211 26.79 2.66 -9.07
C ALA A 211 26.44 1.18 -9.16
N GLY A 212 26.11 0.57 -8.01
CA GLY A 212 25.75 -0.84 -7.94
C GLY A 212 24.34 -1.12 -8.45
N GLY A 213 24.14 -2.28 -9.07
CA GLY A 213 22.81 -2.73 -9.51
C GLY A 213 21.92 -3.18 -8.35
N GLY A 214 20.60 -3.11 -8.52
CA GLY A 214 19.62 -3.59 -7.55
C GLY A 214 19.49 -5.12 -7.56
N GLY A 215 19.38 -5.74 -6.39
CA GLY A 215 19.12 -7.19 -6.28
C GLY A 215 17.67 -7.53 -6.63
N GLY A 216 17.35 -8.79 -6.90
CA GLY A 216 15.99 -9.19 -7.26
C GLY A 216 15.87 -10.65 -7.68
N TYR A 217 14.78 -11.00 -8.37
CA TYR A 217 14.67 -12.30 -9.04
C TYR A 217 15.83 -12.45 -10.01
N SER A 218 16.03 -11.47 -10.89
CA SER A 218 17.28 -11.31 -11.63
C SER A 218 17.99 -10.04 -11.17
N GLY A 219 19.33 -10.06 -11.13
CA GLY A 219 20.11 -8.91 -10.66
C GLY A 219 20.15 -7.77 -11.68
N GLY A 220 20.16 -6.52 -11.22
CA GLY A 220 20.42 -5.35 -12.06
C GLY A 220 21.91 -5.15 -12.37
N GLY A 221 22.21 -4.54 -13.52
CA GLY A 221 23.56 -4.26 -13.97
C GLY A 221 24.23 -3.09 -13.24
N GLY A 222 25.53 -3.18 -12.96
CA GLY A 222 26.32 -2.09 -12.38
C GLY A 222 26.67 -1.02 -13.41
N GLY A 223 26.76 0.25 -13.01
CA GLY A 223 27.06 1.37 -13.91
C GLY A 223 28.54 1.54 -14.29
N ALA A 224 28.82 2.33 -15.32
CA ALA A 224 30.19 2.53 -15.84
C ALA A 224 31.08 3.49 -15.00
N TYR A 225 32.41 3.41 -15.17
CA TYR A 225 33.49 4.00 -14.33
C TYR A 225 33.60 5.53 -14.25
N SER A 226 33.23 6.27 -15.29
CA SER A 226 33.69 7.65 -15.44
C SER A 226 32.61 8.66 -15.06
N TYR A 227 32.71 9.18 -13.85
CA TYR A 227 31.68 9.98 -13.15
C TYR A 227 30.45 9.17 -12.69
N GLY A 228 30.58 7.85 -12.52
CA GLY A 228 29.59 7.07 -11.78
C GLY A 228 28.32 6.78 -12.56
N GLY A 229 28.32 5.96 -13.61
CA GLY A 229 27.08 5.56 -14.27
C GLY A 229 26.06 4.96 -13.29
N ALA A 230 24.77 5.19 -13.51
CA ALA A 230 23.71 4.69 -12.62
C ALA A 230 23.62 3.15 -12.62
N GLY A 231 23.14 2.56 -11.53
CA GLY A 231 22.88 1.12 -11.46
C GLY A 231 21.51 0.78 -12.06
N GLY A 232 21.39 -0.36 -12.73
CA GLY A 232 20.12 -0.92 -13.13
C GLY A 232 19.37 -1.50 -11.93
N GLY A 233 18.05 -1.36 -11.86
CA GLY A 233 17.23 -2.05 -10.87
C GLY A 233 17.01 -3.53 -11.20
N GLY A 234 16.78 -4.32 -10.15
CA GLY A 234 16.59 -5.77 -10.24
C GLY A 234 15.21 -6.15 -10.77
N GLY A 235 15.13 -7.35 -11.36
CA GLY A 235 13.88 -7.96 -11.81
C GLY A 235 13.04 -8.50 -10.65
N SER A 236 11.73 -8.62 -10.85
CA SER A 236 10.78 -9.17 -9.89
C SER A 236 10.20 -10.50 -10.36
N TYR A 237 9.50 -11.22 -9.48
CA TYR A 237 8.85 -12.48 -9.82
C TYR A 237 7.56 -12.63 -9.02
N ASN A 238 6.52 -13.21 -9.62
CA ASN A 238 5.26 -13.44 -8.95
C ASN A 238 4.52 -14.59 -9.64
N THR A 239 4.39 -15.73 -8.97
CA THR A 239 3.59 -16.88 -9.43
C THR A 239 2.16 -16.88 -8.89
N GLY A 240 1.83 -15.93 -8.03
CA GLY A 240 0.50 -15.82 -7.43
C GLY A 240 -0.54 -15.33 -8.42
N SER A 241 -1.80 -15.62 -8.14
CA SER A 241 -2.94 -15.01 -8.83
C SER A 241 -3.23 -13.61 -8.28
N ASN A 242 -4.16 -12.86 -8.91
CA ASN A 242 -4.59 -11.53 -8.46
C ASN A 242 -3.40 -10.55 -8.29
N GLN A 243 -2.55 -10.47 -9.32
CA GLN A 243 -1.32 -9.69 -9.23
C GLN A 243 -1.57 -8.18 -9.31
N ASP A 244 -0.95 -7.43 -8.41
CA ASP A 244 -0.82 -5.97 -8.49
C ASP A 244 0.66 -5.62 -8.29
N ASN A 245 1.33 -5.36 -9.41
CA ASN A 245 2.77 -5.20 -9.47
C ASN A 245 3.11 -3.78 -9.97
N VAL A 246 3.93 -3.05 -9.23
CA VAL A 246 4.30 -1.67 -9.54
C VAL A 246 5.81 -1.49 -9.41
N SER A 247 6.44 -0.96 -10.47
CA SER A 247 7.86 -0.62 -10.45
C SER A 247 8.10 0.64 -9.62
N GLY A 248 9.24 0.71 -8.92
CA GLY A 248 9.70 1.95 -8.27
C GLY A 248 8.79 2.50 -7.15
N SER A 249 7.99 1.65 -6.50
CA SER A 249 7.00 2.06 -5.49
C SER A 249 7.54 2.24 -4.07
N ASN A 250 8.77 1.78 -3.75
CA ASN A 250 9.30 1.82 -2.39
C ASN A 250 10.62 2.57 -2.29
N SER A 251 10.63 3.67 -1.54
CA SER A 251 11.83 4.48 -1.24
C SER A 251 12.54 4.06 0.06
N GLY A 252 12.04 3.04 0.75
CA GLY A 252 12.52 2.53 2.04
C GLY A 252 13.40 1.27 1.94
N HIS A 253 13.64 0.64 3.09
CA HIS A 253 13.99 -0.78 3.15
C HIS A 253 12.84 -1.62 2.57
N GLY A 254 13.14 -2.85 2.22
CA GLY A 254 12.14 -3.81 1.82
C GLY A 254 11.16 -4.14 2.94
N LYS A 255 10.03 -4.74 2.56
CA LYS A 255 8.99 -5.18 3.49
C LYS A 255 8.27 -6.39 2.92
N VAL A 256 7.87 -7.30 3.79
CA VAL A 256 6.99 -8.44 3.48
C VAL A 256 5.78 -8.37 4.38
N ILE A 257 4.58 -8.51 3.79
CA ILE A 257 3.32 -8.67 4.51
C ILE A 257 2.70 -9.96 3.97
N ILE A 258 2.43 -10.91 4.86
CA ILE A 258 1.74 -12.16 4.54
C ILE A 258 0.43 -12.15 5.32
N SER A 259 -0.67 -12.28 4.59
CA SER A 259 -2.02 -12.33 5.16
C SER A 259 -2.66 -13.63 4.74
N TRP A 260 -3.04 -14.46 5.70
CA TRP A 260 -3.89 -15.62 5.40
C TRP A 260 -5.27 -15.14 4.99
N THR A 261 -5.83 -15.75 3.96
CA THR A 261 -7.11 -15.35 3.35
C THR A 261 -8.16 -16.46 3.28
N GLY A 262 -7.96 -17.58 4.01
CA GLY A 262 -8.92 -18.68 4.08
C GLY A 262 -8.63 -19.83 3.08
N THR A 263 -9.41 -20.91 3.10
CA THR A 263 -9.21 -22.13 2.29
C THR A 263 -9.54 -21.89 0.80
N GLY A 264 -8.52 -21.58 -0.01
CA GLY A 264 -8.68 -21.43 -1.47
C GLY A 264 -8.66 -22.77 -2.18
N GLY A 265 -9.83 -23.27 -2.57
CA GLY A 265 -9.98 -24.39 -3.50
C GLY A 265 -9.54 -24.02 -4.92
N SER A 266 -8.59 -24.78 -5.47
CA SER A 266 -8.47 -24.97 -6.91
C SER A 266 -9.25 -26.23 -7.28
N SER A 267 -10.15 -26.09 -8.25
CA SER A 267 -11.09 -27.10 -8.72
C SER A 267 -10.41 -28.36 -9.28
N SER A 268 -10.73 -29.51 -8.70
CA SER A 268 -11.04 -30.74 -9.45
C SER A 268 -11.91 -31.64 -8.55
N ASP A 269 -13.20 -31.71 -8.88
CA ASP A 269 -14.20 -32.53 -8.22
C ASP A 269 -13.94 -34.04 -8.43
N THR A 270 -14.02 -34.83 -7.35
CA THR A 270 -14.96 -35.97 -7.25
C THR A 270 -15.02 -36.48 -5.81
N GLY A 271 -16.14 -36.23 -5.14
CA GLY A 271 -16.77 -37.23 -4.25
C GLY A 271 -16.70 -37.06 -2.71
N SER A 272 -17.90 -36.85 -2.16
CA SER A 272 -18.44 -37.48 -0.93
C SER A 272 -18.04 -36.97 0.47
N GLY A 273 -18.96 -36.22 1.08
CA GLY A 273 -19.61 -36.64 2.34
C GLY A 273 -19.00 -36.25 3.69
N SER A 274 -19.76 -35.44 4.43
CA SER A 274 -20.02 -35.53 5.89
C SER A 274 -18.93 -35.13 6.90
N GLY A 275 -19.26 -34.09 7.69
CA GLY A 275 -19.07 -34.11 9.16
C GLY A 275 -17.90 -33.34 9.76
N THR A 276 -18.18 -32.13 10.24
CA THR A 276 -17.74 -31.50 11.51
C THR A 276 -16.32 -31.77 12.08
N THR A 277 -15.53 -30.69 12.22
CA THR A 277 -14.74 -30.18 13.39
C THR A 277 -13.63 -29.28 12.83
N GLY A 278 -13.45 -28.00 13.20
CA GLY A 278 -13.17 -27.50 14.54
C GLY A 278 -11.79 -26.80 14.56
N GLY A 279 -11.56 -25.86 13.64
CA GLY A 279 -10.41 -24.96 13.59
C GLY A 279 -10.90 -23.63 13.00
N GLY A 280 -10.77 -22.52 13.75
CA GLY A 280 -11.46 -21.28 13.41
C GLY A 280 -10.88 -20.60 12.18
N ASP A 281 -11.56 -20.70 11.03
CA ASP A 281 -11.14 -20.01 9.82
C ASP A 281 -11.14 -18.49 9.98
N VAL A 282 -10.16 -17.78 9.40
CA VAL A 282 -10.17 -16.32 9.31
C VAL A 282 -11.34 -15.91 8.43
N LEU A 283 -12.22 -15.12 9.01
CA LEU A 283 -13.42 -14.63 8.35
C LEU A 283 -13.09 -13.34 7.61
N GLN A 284 -13.31 -13.34 6.29
CA GLN A 284 -13.03 -12.19 5.43
C GLN A 284 -14.30 -11.48 5.00
N PHE A 285 -14.54 -10.32 5.61
CA PHE A 285 -15.61 -9.42 5.23
C PHE A 285 -15.09 -8.43 4.18
N ASN A 286 -15.76 -8.36 3.04
CA ASN A 286 -15.47 -7.41 1.98
C ASN A 286 -16.73 -6.61 1.62
N ASN A 287 -16.66 -5.78 0.59
CA ASN A 287 -17.76 -4.95 0.11
C ASN A 287 -18.84 -5.74 -0.66
N CYS A 288 -18.74 -7.07 -0.77
CA CYS A 288 -19.61 -7.94 -1.55
C CYS A 288 -19.84 -7.44 -2.99
N GLY A 289 -18.79 -6.89 -3.62
CA GLY A 289 -18.86 -6.32 -4.97
C GLY A 289 -19.52 -4.94 -5.09
N ALA A 290 -20.03 -4.34 -4.00
CA ALA A 290 -20.66 -3.02 -4.04
C ALA A 290 -19.64 -1.85 -4.02
N ALA A 291 -19.99 -0.71 -4.60
CA ALA A 291 -19.15 0.48 -4.63
C ALA A 291 -20.01 1.74 -4.58
N GLY A 292 -19.41 2.88 -4.23
CA GLY A 292 -20.12 4.13 -4.05
C GLY A 292 -20.78 4.24 -2.68
N LYS A 293 -21.84 5.05 -2.60
CA LYS A 293 -22.42 5.51 -1.31
C LYS A 293 -23.16 4.46 -0.52
N ASP A 294 -23.73 3.47 -1.20
CA ASP A 294 -24.60 2.46 -0.59
C ASP A 294 -23.82 1.16 -0.42
N GLY A 295 -23.89 0.57 0.77
CA GLY A 295 -23.26 -0.73 1.03
C GLY A 295 -24.00 -1.87 0.32
N PRO A 296 -23.47 -3.10 0.43
CA PRO A 296 -24.01 -4.25 -0.30
C PRO A 296 -25.43 -4.64 0.13
N SER A 297 -26.15 -5.34 -0.74
CA SER A 297 -27.37 -6.06 -0.35
C SER A 297 -27.05 -7.43 0.25
N LEU A 298 -28.02 -8.04 0.94
CA LEU A 298 -27.88 -9.42 1.41
C LEU A 298 -27.63 -10.41 0.26
N SER A 299 -28.27 -10.22 -0.89
CA SER A 299 -28.05 -11.08 -2.06
C SER A 299 -26.61 -11.01 -2.57
N ASN A 300 -26.02 -9.81 -2.58
CA ASN A 300 -24.63 -9.62 -3.00
C ASN A 300 -23.67 -10.38 -2.06
N CYS A 301 -23.88 -10.28 -0.75
CA CYS A 301 -23.03 -10.97 0.22
C CYS A 301 -23.27 -12.49 0.21
N ASN A 302 -24.50 -12.97 0.05
CA ASN A 302 -24.78 -14.40 -0.10
C ASN A 302 -24.05 -14.99 -1.31
N SER A 303 -24.05 -14.28 -2.45
CA SER A 303 -23.30 -14.71 -3.63
C SER A 303 -21.79 -14.65 -3.39
N THR A 304 -21.29 -13.62 -2.71
CA THR A 304 -19.85 -13.41 -2.50
C THR A 304 -19.27 -14.42 -1.51
N TYR A 305 -20.03 -14.77 -0.47
CA TYR A 305 -19.58 -15.66 0.60
C TYR A 305 -19.98 -17.12 0.40
N SER A 306 -20.69 -17.45 -0.68
CA SER A 306 -21.03 -18.83 -1.03
C SER A 306 -19.78 -19.71 -1.04
N GLY A 307 -19.81 -20.82 -0.30
CA GLY A 307 -18.69 -21.75 -0.19
C GLY A 307 -17.56 -21.32 0.76
N THR A 308 -17.72 -20.22 1.49
CA THR A 308 -16.81 -19.78 2.56
C THR A 308 -17.41 -20.03 3.94
N SER A 309 -16.62 -19.86 5.00
CA SER A 309 -17.08 -19.95 6.41
C SER A 309 -18.07 -18.84 6.80
N LEU A 310 -18.28 -17.83 5.94
CA LEU A 310 -19.33 -16.82 6.07
C LEU A 310 -20.64 -17.18 5.33
N SER A 311 -20.67 -18.29 4.58
CA SER A 311 -21.85 -18.73 3.81
C SER A 311 -23.04 -18.97 4.73
N GLY A 312 -24.08 -18.15 4.60
CA GLY A 312 -25.29 -18.23 5.44
C GLY A 312 -25.09 -17.72 6.89
N ALA A 313 -23.89 -17.27 7.26
CA ALA A 313 -23.58 -16.74 8.60
C ALA A 313 -23.69 -15.20 8.69
N VAL A 314 -23.91 -14.52 7.56
CA VAL A 314 -23.99 -13.06 7.47
C VAL A 314 -25.40 -12.61 7.11
N THR A 315 -25.95 -11.68 7.91
CA THR A 315 -27.15 -10.93 7.54
C THR A 315 -26.77 -9.50 7.19
N VAL A 316 -27.46 -8.86 6.25
CA VAL A 316 -27.13 -7.49 5.82
C VAL A 316 -28.29 -6.54 6.06
N TYR A 317 -28.00 -5.40 6.68
CA TYR A 317 -28.93 -4.32 7.00
C TYR A 317 -28.42 -3.01 6.43
N SER A 318 -29.02 -2.52 5.34
CA SER A 318 -28.61 -1.25 4.71
C SER A 318 -27.11 -1.17 4.41
N GLY A 319 -26.51 -2.27 3.93
CA GLY A 319 -25.06 -2.35 3.67
C GLY A 319 -24.20 -2.84 4.83
N ILE A 320 -24.73 -2.87 6.05
CA ILE A 320 -24.01 -3.30 7.25
C ILE A 320 -24.12 -4.81 7.40
N GLN A 321 -22.99 -5.49 7.48
CA GLN A 321 -22.91 -6.94 7.64
C GLN A 321 -22.94 -7.30 9.12
N ALA A 322 -23.85 -8.18 9.52
CA ALA A 322 -23.98 -8.67 10.87
C ALA A 322 -23.54 -10.13 10.95
N TRP A 323 -22.68 -10.43 11.92
CA TRP A 323 -22.15 -11.77 12.17
C TRP A 323 -22.20 -12.10 13.66
N THR A 324 -22.65 -13.31 14.00
CA THR A 324 -22.77 -13.78 15.38
C THR A 324 -21.53 -14.56 15.80
N VAL A 325 -20.95 -14.18 16.93
CA VAL A 325 -19.78 -14.81 17.52
C VAL A 325 -20.11 -16.26 17.90
N PRO A 326 -19.40 -17.27 17.35
CA PRO A 326 -19.75 -18.67 17.52
C PRO A 326 -19.26 -19.26 18.83
N THR A 327 -18.18 -18.71 19.40
CA THR A 327 -17.51 -19.19 20.61
C THR A 327 -16.89 -18.05 21.38
N ASP A 328 -16.83 -18.17 22.70
CA ASP A 328 -16.06 -17.26 23.56
C ASP A 328 -14.58 -17.25 23.15
N GLY A 329 -13.92 -16.11 23.31
CA GLY A 329 -12.46 -16.02 23.31
C GLY A 329 -11.91 -14.71 22.76
N THR A 330 -10.60 -14.67 22.58
CA THR A 330 -9.89 -13.50 22.03
C THR A 330 -9.81 -13.59 20.51
N TYR A 331 -10.38 -12.60 19.83
CA TYR A 331 -10.39 -12.48 18.37
C TYR A 331 -9.45 -11.35 17.94
N THR A 332 -8.69 -11.56 16.87
CA THR A 332 -7.93 -10.48 16.22
C THR A 332 -8.73 -9.90 15.07
N ILE A 333 -8.98 -8.60 15.10
CA ILE A 333 -9.72 -7.88 14.05
C ILE A 333 -8.75 -6.98 13.31
N THR A 334 -8.69 -7.11 11.98
CA THR A 334 -8.03 -6.15 11.09
C THR A 334 -9.05 -5.45 10.22
N ALA A 335 -9.06 -4.12 10.24
CA ALA A 335 -9.92 -3.28 9.42
C ALA A 335 -9.08 -2.38 8.53
N LYS A 336 -9.42 -2.27 7.25
CA LYS A 336 -8.85 -1.28 6.32
C LYS A 336 -9.95 -0.38 5.77
N GLY A 337 -9.74 0.94 5.79
CA GLY A 337 -10.60 1.91 5.11
C GLY A 337 -10.39 1.91 3.59
N ALA A 338 -11.36 2.42 2.83
CA ALA A 338 -11.23 2.51 1.37
C ALA A 338 -10.40 3.73 0.92
N SER A 339 -9.84 3.64 -0.27
CA SER A 339 -9.19 4.77 -0.93
C SER A 339 -10.20 5.80 -1.44
N GLY A 340 -9.76 7.05 -1.58
CA GLY A 340 -10.50 8.11 -2.28
C GLY A 340 -10.69 7.84 -3.77
N GLY A 341 -11.52 8.65 -4.41
CA GLY A 341 -11.94 8.44 -5.79
C GLY A 341 -10.89 8.76 -6.84
N ILE A 342 -11.03 8.11 -7.99
CA ILE A 342 -10.22 8.39 -9.17
C ILE A 342 -10.86 9.53 -9.95
N HIS A 343 -10.03 10.42 -10.48
CA HIS A 343 -10.43 11.47 -11.41
C HIS A 343 -10.46 10.96 -12.86
N SER A 344 -11.30 11.59 -13.69
CA SER A 344 -11.27 11.39 -15.15
C SER A 344 -11.68 12.67 -15.91
N GLY A 345 -10.68 13.38 -16.43
CA GLY A 345 -10.80 14.70 -17.07
C GLY A 345 -9.44 15.30 -17.44
N SER A 346 -9.42 16.44 -18.14
CA SER A 346 -8.22 16.96 -18.83
C SER A 346 -7.36 17.94 -18.03
N TYR A 347 -7.86 18.52 -16.93
CA TYR A 347 -7.12 19.54 -16.14
C TYR A 347 -6.33 18.92 -14.99
N ASN A 348 -5.02 18.71 -15.20
CA ASN A 348 -3.98 18.33 -14.23
C ASN A 348 -4.47 17.83 -12.84
N PRO A 349 -5.04 16.62 -12.78
CA PRO A 349 -5.63 16.10 -11.56
C PRO A 349 -4.61 15.75 -10.48
N GLY A 350 -5.04 15.79 -9.24
CA GLY A 350 -4.34 15.17 -8.12
C GLY A 350 -4.61 13.67 -8.04
N PHE A 351 -4.02 13.06 -7.02
CA PHE A 351 -4.11 11.63 -6.72
C PHE A 351 -4.87 11.40 -5.40
N PRO A 352 -5.70 10.34 -5.26
CA PRO A 352 -6.45 10.09 -4.03
C PRO A 352 -5.56 9.63 -2.88
N GLY A 353 -6.06 9.69 -1.65
CA GLY A 353 -5.46 9.01 -0.50
C GLY A 353 -5.93 7.56 -0.38
N ASP A 354 -5.10 6.71 0.22
CA ASP A 354 -5.47 5.35 0.62
C ASP A 354 -6.11 5.34 2.03
N GLY A 355 -6.90 4.33 2.36
CA GLY A 355 -7.43 4.18 3.71
C GLY A 355 -6.36 3.71 4.72
N ALA A 356 -6.59 4.01 6.00
CA ALA A 356 -5.80 3.51 7.12
C ALA A 356 -6.07 2.02 7.37
N THR A 357 -5.19 1.39 8.14
CA THR A 357 -5.39 0.03 8.66
C THR A 357 -5.33 0.05 10.18
N VAL A 358 -6.30 -0.60 10.83
CA VAL A 358 -6.33 -0.84 12.28
C VAL A 358 -6.37 -2.33 12.55
N VAL A 359 -5.47 -2.80 13.41
CA VAL A 359 -5.43 -4.18 13.91
C VAL A 359 -5.59 -4.11 15.42
N ALA A 360 -6.46 -4.92 16.01
CA ALA A 360 -6.49 -5.09 17.46
C ALA A 360 -7.14 -6.41 17.86
N ASP A 361 -6.79 -6.87 19.06
CA ASP A 361 -7.42 -8.01 19.72
C ASP A 361 -8.59 -7.57 20.58
N ILE A 362 -9.62 -8.40 20.66
CA ILE A 362 -10.80 -8.17 21.50
C ILE A 362 -11.33 -9.49 22.05
N VAL A 363 -11.72 -9.49 23.32
CA VAL A 363 -12.46 -10.61 23.92
C VAL A 363 -13.93 -10.50 23.53
N LEU A 364 -14.46 -11.53 22.90
CA LEU A 364 -15.87 -11.62 22.51
C LEU A 364 -16.53 -12.82 23.17
N THR A 365 -17.83 -12.70 23.44
CA THR A 365 -18.66 -13.75 24.03
C THR A 365 -19.52 -14.39 22.94
N GLN A 366 -19.70 -15.71 23.02
CA GLN A 366 -20.59 -16.48 22.17
C GLN A 366 -21.99 -15.84 22.17
N GLY A 367 -22.54 -15.66 20.98
CA GLY A 367 -23.85 -15.02 20.78
C GLY A 367 -23.79 -13.50 20.63
N ASP A 368 -22.65 -12.86 20.91
CA ASP A 368 -22.46 -11.44 20.56
C ASP A 368 -22.64 -11.24 19.05
N ILE A 369 -23.21 -10.12 18.66
CA ILE A 369 -23.35 -9.74 17.25
C ILE A 369 -22.38 -8.62 16.94
N LEU A 370 -21.49 -8.87 15.97
CA LEU A 370 -20.65 -7.85 15.37
C LEU A 370 -21.34 -7.26 14.15
N TYR A 371 -21.41 -5.94 14.11
CA TYR A 371 -21.81 -5.17 12.94
C TYR A 371 -20.58 -4.60 12.25
N ILE A 372 -20.50 -4.86 10.96
CA ILE A 372 -19.30 -4.67 10.15
C ILE A 372 -19.68 -3.83 8.94
N VAL A 373 -19.12 -2.63 8.91
CA VAL A 373 -19.17 -1.73 7.76
C VAL A 373 -17.83 -1.85 7.05
N VAL A 374 -17.86 -2.34 5.82
CA VAL A 374 -16.66 -2.38 4.98
C VAL A 374 -16.64 -1.11 4.13
N GLY A 375 -15.62 -0.28 4.32
CA GLY A 375 -15.44 0.95 3.57
C GLY A 375 -15.40 0.68 2.06
N GLN A 376 -16.10 1.47 1.28
CA GLN A 376 -16.13 1.36 -0.18
C GLN A 376 -15.42 2.54 -0.81
N LYS A 377 -14.86 2.31 -2.00
CA LYS A 377 -14.45 3.40 -2.89
C LYS A 377 -15.68 4.18 -3.34
N PRO A 378 -15.55 5.49 -3.58
CA PRO A 378 -16.60 6.26 -4.22
C PRO A 378 -16.81 5.79 -5.67
N THR A 379 -17.98 6.11 -6.22
CA THR A 379 -18.20 6.04 -7.67
C THR A 379 -17.76 7.38 -8.27
N SER A 380 -16.99 7.36 -9.35
CA SER A 380 -16.58 8.58 -10.05
C SER A 380 -16.70 8.33 -11.56
N THR A 381 -17.41 9.21 -12.26
CA THR A 381 -17.60 9.14 -13.72
C THR A 381 -16.88 10.27 -14.45
N THR A 382 -16.35 9.93 -15.63
CA THR A 382 -15.70 10.79 -16.61
C THR A 382 -16.73 11.79 -17.15
N SER A 383 -16.70 13.05 -16.71
CA SER A 383 -17.42 14.10 -17.43
C SER A 383 -16.49 15.28 -17.64
N GLU A 384 -16.56 15.88 -18.83
CA GLU A 384 -15.58 16.83 -19.35
C GLU A 384 -15.48 18.14 -18.53
N SER A 385 -16.39 18.38 -17.58
CA SER A 385 -16.49 19.61 -16.78
C SER A 385 -16.23 19.46 -15.27
N HIS A 386 -16.02 18.25 -14.75
CA HIS A 386 -15.91 17.98 -13.31
C HIS A 386 -14.57 17.31 -12.98
N ASN A 387 -13.73 17.98 -12.18
CA ASN A 387 -12.28 17.68 -12.07
C ASN A 387 -11.83 17.29 -10.65
N GLY A 388 -12.76 17.15 -9.69
CA GLY A 388 -12.50 16.59 -8.36
C GLY A 388 -13.01 15.16 -8.21
N SER A 389 -12.63 14.47 -7.14
CA SER A 389 -13.17 13.15 -6.79
C SER A 389 -13.66 13.08 -5.35
N ALA A 390 -14.60 12.17 -5.08
CA ALA A 390 -15.18 11.98 -3.76
C ALA A 390 -14.23 11.21 -2.80
N GLY A 391 -14.54 11.24 -1.50
CA GLY A 391 -13.76 10.56 -0.47
C GLY A 391 -14.11 9.08 -0.34
N GLY A 392 -13.14 8.28 0.11
CA GLY A 392 -13.32 6.86 0.45
C GLY A 392 -14.00 6.70 1.80
N GLY A 393 -14.78 5.63 1.98
CA GLY A 393 -15.42 5.37 3.26
C GLY A 393 -14.50 4.64 4.25
N GLY A 394 -14.76 4.88 5.55
CA GLY A 394 -14.10 4.15 6.63
C GLY A 394 -14.71 2.77 6.85
N SER A 395 -13.93 1.86 7.44
CA SER A 395 -14.43 0.56 7.90
C SER A 395 -14.69 0.59 9.40
N TRP A 396 -15.84 0.07 9.83
CA TRP A 396 -16.32 0.18 11.21
C TRP A 396 -16.71 -1.19 11.75
N ILE A 397 -16.31 -1.48 12.98
CA ILE A 397 -16.70 -2.68 13.72
C ILE A 397 -17.25 -2.25 15.07
N TYR A 398 -18.46 -2.72 15.40
CA TYR A 398 -19.12 -2.42 16.66
C TYR A 398 -20.05 -3.55 17.10
N THR A 399 -20.35 -3.61 18.40
CA THR A 399 -21.36 -4.48 18.99
C THR A 399 -22.66 -3.71 19.24
N GLY A 400 -23.80 -4.41 19.25
CA GLY A 400 -25.10 -3.81 19.56
C GLY A 400 -26.26 -4.81 19.53
N THR A 401 -27.46 -4.34 19.89
CA THR A 401 -28.71 -5.13 19.88
C THR A 401 -29.52 -4.98 18.58
N SER A 402 -29.13 -4.06 17.69
CA SER A 402 -29.75 -3.88 16.37
C SER A 402 -28.78 -3.25 15.38
N ALA A 403 -28.98 -3.52 14.09
CA ALA A 403 -28.21 -2.94 12.99
C ALA A 403 -28.58 -1.48 12.65
N SER A 404 -29.33 -0.81 13.55
CA SER A 404 -29.84 0.52 13.28
C SER A 404 -28.75 1.59 13.43
N ASN A 405 -28.96 2.76 12.82
CA ASN A 405 -28.15 3.98 12.98
C ASN A 405 -28.03 4.47 14.46
N GLY A 406 -28.61 3.76 15.42
CA GLY A 406 -28.57 4.04 16.84
C GLY A 406 -27.34 3.50 17.55
N ILE A 407 -26.14 3.73 16.99
CA ILE A 407 -24.92 3.42 17.75
C ILE A 407 -24.62 4.57 18.70
N GLY A 408 -24.88 4.34 19.97
CA GLY A 408 -24.48 5.20 21.08
C GLY A 408 -23.74 4.37 22.14
N GLY A 409 -22.68 4.93 22.71
CA GLY A 409 -21.98 4.32 23.85
C GLY A 409 -20.87 3.30 23.51
N SER A 410 -20.58 2.41 24.47
CA SER A 410 -19.41 1.53 24.59
C SER A 410 -19.30 0.38 23.58
N GLY A 411 -20.18 0.33 22.56
CA GLY A 411 -20.21 -0.76 21.57
C GLY A 411 -19.25 -0.58 20.40
N LEU A 412 -18.68 0.62 20.17
CA LEU A 412 -17.71 0.82 19.10
C LEU A 412 -16.39 0.12 19.42
N ILE A 413 -15.92 -0.75 18.53
CA ILE A 413 -14.69 -1.52 18.70
C ILE A 413 -13.55 -0.85 17.93
N ILE A 414 -13.63 -0.82 16.59
CA ILE A 414 -12.56 -0.34 15.71
C ILE A 414 -13.15 0.50 14.58
N VAL A 415 -12.40 1.54 14.19
CA VAL A 415 -12.64 2.31 12.97
C VAL A 415 -11.33 2.50 12.21
N ALA A 416 -11.29 2.10 10.95
CA ALA A 416 -10.21 2.41 10.04
C ALA A 416 -10.63 3.52 9.08
N GLY A 417 -9.97 4.67 9.15
CA GLY A 417 -10.32 5.85 8.35
C GLY A 417 -10.11 5.66 6.85
N GLY A 418 -11.04 6.17 6.03
CA GLY A 418 -10.94 6.22 4.58
C GLY A 418 -10.02 7.32 4.07
N GLY A 419 -9.54 7.18 2.85
CA GLY A 419 -8.69 8.17 2.17
C GLY A 419 -9.50 9.32 1.56
N GLY A 420 -8.91 10.51 1.51
CA GLY A 420 -9.49 11.69 0.88
C GLY A 420 -9.46 11.62 -0.65
N GLY A 421 -10.43 12.25 -1.29
CA GLY A 421 -10.50 12.42 -2.75
C GLY A 421 -9.45 13.40 -3.27
N SER A 422 -9.18 13.35 -4.58
CA SER A 422 -8.27 14.27 -5.25
C SER A 422 -8.99 15.55 -5.69
N GLY A 423 -8.29 16.68 -5.59
CA GLY A 423 -8.59 17.92 -6.32
C GLY A 423 -7.82 18.00 -7.64
N HIS A 424 -7.66 19.21 -8.18
CA HIS A 424 -7.00 19.46 -9.46
C HIS A 424 -6.40 20.87 -9.51
N GLY A 425 -5.52 21.12 -10.48
CA GLY A 425 -4.82 22.40 -10.58
C GLY A 425 -4.69 22.96 -11.99
N SER A 426 -4.24 24.21 -12.07
CA SER A 426 -3.94 24.88 -13.33
C SER A 426 -2.65 24.37 -14.00
N SER A 427 -1.86 23.55 -13.30
CA SER A 427 -0.57 23.03 -13.77
C SER A 427 -0.29 21.62 -13.22
N SER A 428 0.71 20.95 -13.78
CA SER A 428 1.14 19.61 -13.33
C SER A 428 1.69 19.58 -11.89
N SER A 429 2.05 20.73 -11.32
CA SER A 429 2.54 20.86 -9.93
C SER A 429 1.45 21.25 -8.94
N THR A 430 0.25 21.63 -9.40
CA THR A 430 -0.82 22.20 -8.56
C THR A 430 -2.03 21.28 -8.38
N GLY A 431 -1.95 20.01 -8.78
CA GLY A 431 -3.04 19.06 -8.54
C GLY A 431 -3.18 18.71 -7.05
N GLY A 432 -4.29 19.07 -6.41
CA GLY A 432 -4.51 18.80 -4.98
C GLY A 432 -4.58 17.30 -4.68
N ASN A 433 -3.55 16.73 -4.06
CA ASN A 433 -3.54 15.32 -3.67
C ASN A 433 -4.42 15.08 -2.44
N GLY A 434 -5.16 13.98 -2.43
CA GLY A 434 -5.90 13.50 -1.27
C GLY A 434 -4.98 12.88 -0.23
N LYS A 435 -5.31 13.08 1.05
CA LYS A 435 -4.58 12.51 2.19
C LYS A 435 -5.07 11.11 2.50
N GLY A 436 -4.14 10.24 2.90
CA GLY A 436 -4.52 8.91 3.38
C GLY A 436 -5.18 8.94 4.75
N GLY A 437 -5.99 7.93 5.06
CA GLY A 437 -6.65 7.79 6.36
C GLY A 437 -5.65 7.88 7.51
N ASN A 438 -6.04 8.48 8.64
CA ASN A 438 -5.14 8.74 9.75
C ASN A 438 -5.02 7.55 10.71
N ASN A 439 -3.91 7.44 11.43
CA ASN A 439 -3.72 6.43 12.49
C ASN A 439 -4.10 6.94 13.89
N ALA A 440 -4.73 8.11 13.98
CA ALA A 440 -5.16 8.72 15.23
C ALA A 440 -6.66 9.02 15.18
N ASN A 441 -7.21 9.36 16.34
CA ASN A 441 -8.60 9.83 16.51
C ASN A 441 -8.83 11.26 15.99
N SER A 442 -8.02 11.70 15.03
CA SER A 442 -8.07 12.96 14.32
C SER A 442 -7.93 12.67 12.83
N SER A 443 -8.31 13.60 11.97
CA SER A 443 -8.10 13.43 10.53
C SER A 443 -6.68 13.79 10.10
N ASN A 444 -6.30 13.28 8.93
CA ASN A 444 -5.06 13.63 8.25
C ASN A 444 -5.38 14.70 7.19
N GLU A 445 -5.07 15.95 7.51
CA GLU A 445 -5.41 17.12 6.69
C GLU A 445 -4.18 17.65 5.96
N SER A 446 -4.41 18.37 4.86
CA SER A 446 -3.35 18.99 4.08
C SER A 446 -3.33 20.51 4.26
N ALA A 447 -2.14 21.09 4.29
CA ALA A 447 -1.96 22.55 4.33
C ALA A 447 -1.83 23.15 2.92
N ASN A 448 -2.13 24.44 2.77
CA ASN A 448 -1.89 25.15 1.52
C ASN A 448 -0.39 25.19 1.19
N GLY A 449 0.00 24.72 0.01
CA GLY A 449 1.38 24.62 -0.45
C GLY A 449 2.10 23.34 0.00
N GLU A 450 1.42 22.47 0.75
CA GLU A 450 2.00 21.19 1.17
C GLU A 450 2.15 20.28 -0.05
N SER A 451 3.38 19.81 -0.29
CA SER A 451 3.74 18.92 -1.40
C SER A 451 3.93 17.49 -0.90
N PHE A 452 3.15 16.55 -1.44
CA PHE A 452 3.18 15.14 -1.03
C PHE A 452 2.65 14.21 -2.11
N GLY A 453 2.76 12.91 -1.87
CA GLY A 453 2.25 11.86 -2.75
C GLY A 453 2.98 11.77 -4.09
N ILE A 454 2.38 11.05 -5.03
CA ILE A 454 2.94 10.90 -6.38
C ILE A 454 3.07 12.28 -7.05
N ASN A 455 4.22 12.49 -7.69
CA ASN A 455 4.60 13.73 -8.37
C ASN A 455 4.71 14.97 -7.45
N ALA A 456 4.70 14.79 -6.12
CA ALA A 456 4.94 15.85 -5.15
C ALA A 456 4.14 17.14 -5.44
N ARG A 457 2.84 16.99 -5.65
CA ARG A 457 1.96 18.11 -6.04
C ARG A 457 1.54 18.91 -4.82
N ALA A 458 1.48 20.23 -4.98
CA ALA A 458 1.03 21.15 -3.94
C ALA A 458 -0.38 21.64 -4.23
N GLY A 459 -1.27 21.58 -3.24
CA GLY A 459 -2.65 22.07 -3.36
C GLY A 459 -2.97 23.18 -2.38
N THR A 460 -4.21 23.67 -2.41
CA THR A 460 -4.72 24.66 -1.44
C THR A 460 -5.03 24.07 -0.06
N GLY A 461 -4.78 22.77 0.13
CA GLY A 461 -5.04 22.07 1.38
C GLY A 461 -6.50 21.65 1.55
N SER A 462 -6.82 21.12 2.72
CA SER A 462 -8.17 20.70 3.11
C SER A 462 -8.74 21.57 4.23
N CYS A 463 -10.07 21.55 4.38
CA CYS A 463 -10.81 22.42 5.27
C CYS A 463 -10.78 21.98 6.74
N GLY A 464 -10.24 20.78 7.03
CA GLY A 464 -10.20 20.24 8.38
C GLY A 464 -11.50 19.54 8.83
N ASN A 465 -11.49 19.09 10.08
CA ASN A 465 -12.65 18.48 10.74
C ASN A 465 -13.28 19.43 11.79
N LYS A 466 -14.43 19.03 12.35
CA LYS A 466 -15.13 19.78 13.41
C LYS A 466 -14.70 19.37 14.83
N GLY A 467 -13.65 18.56 14.95
CA GLY A 467 -13.20 17.93 16.18
C GLY A 467 -13.37 16.42 16.15
N THR A 468 -12.89 15.77 17.21
CA THR A 468 -12.93 14.32 17.36
C THR A 468 -14.38 13.80 17.35
N GLY A 469 -14.69 12.89 16.43
CA GLY A 469 -16.03 12.35 16.26
C GLY A 469 -16.98 13.19 15.40
N GLN A 470 -16.65 14.45 15.11
CA GLN A 470 -17.64 15.44 14.65
C GLN A 470 -17.74 15.60 13.12
N GLY A 471 -17.14 14.70 12.36
CA GLY A 471 -17.14 14.78 10.90
C GLY A 471 -16.23 15.87 10.34
N GLY A 472 -16.00 15.76 9.03
CA GLY A 472 -15.28 16.70 8.21
C GLY A 472 -16.07 17.98 7.92
N ARG A 473 -15.34 19.07 7.71
CA ARG A 473 -15.91 20.30 7.14
C ARG A 473 -16.11 20.17 5.64
N GLY A 474 -17.10 20.89 5.11
CA GLY A 474 -17.29 21.03 3.67
C GLY A 474 -16.30 22.07 3.12
N THR A 475 -16.30 22.27 1.81
CA THR A 475 -15.52 23.37 1.23
C THR A 475 -16.01 24.72 1.76
N LEU A 476 -15.12 25.47 2.43
CA LEU A 476 -15.46 26.69 3.20
C LEU A 476 -15.57 27.97 2.36
N THR A 477 -14.91 28.03 1.21
CA THR A 477 -14.87 29.23 0.36
C THR A 477 -14.78 28.83 -1.11
N SER A 478 -15.80 29.12 -1.91
CA SER A 478 -15.80 28.88 -3.35
C SER A 478 -16.74 29.82 -4.10
N ASN A 479 -16.30 30.34 -5.25
CA ASN A 479 -17.18 31.01 -6.23
C ASN A 479 -17.84 30.00 -7.21
N TYR A 480 -17.56 28.71 -7.02
CA TYR A 480 -17.81 27.58 -7.91
C TYR A 480 -18.32 26.38 -7.09
N GLY A 481 -18.45 25.18 -7.68
CA GLY A 481 -18.85 23.95 -6.96
C GLY A 481 -17.97 23.65 -5.72
N GLY A 482 -18.34 22.62 -4.94
CA GLY A 482 -17.64 22.30 -3.69
C GLY A 482 -17.96 20.90 -3.20
N SER A 483 -17.12 20.35 -2.31
CA SER A 483 -17.22 18.96 -1.86
C SER A 483 -17.61 18.87 -0.38
N GLY A 484 -18.14 17.71 -0.01
CA GLY A 484 -18.52 17.39 1.36
C GLY A 484 -17.39 16.84 2.20
N GLY A 485 -17.47 17.06 3.51
CA GLY A 485 -16.61 16.38 4.48
C GLY A 485 -17.00 14.91 4.67
N GLY A 486 -16.06 14.08 5.12
CA GLY A 486 -16.38 12.72 5.52
C GLY A 486 -17.16 12.69 6.84
N ALA A 487 -17.99 11.68 7.04
CA ALA A 487 -18.71 11.46 8.29
C ALA A 487 -17.76 11.08 9.42
N GLY A 488 -18.09 11.54 10.63
CA GLY A 488 -17.50 11.14 11.88
C GLY A 488 -18.38 10.16 12.63
N TRP A 489 -17.89 9.69 13.76
CA TRP A 489 -18.66 8.82 14.65
C TRP A 489 -19.93 9.48 15.19
N SER A 490 -19.78 10.69 15.71
CA SER A 490 -20.82 11.41 16.45
C SER A 490 -21.66 12.31 15.56
N SER A 491 -21.18 12.66 14.36
CA SER A 491 -21.96 13.44 13.41
C SER A 491 -21.50 13.27 11.97
N ASP A 492 -22.42 13.60 11.07
CA ASP A 492 -22.20 13.60 9.63
C ASP A 492 -21.18 14.65 9.19
N GLY A 493 -20.66 14.46 7.98
CA GLY A 493 -19.87 15.47 7.29
C GLY A 493 -20.72 16.72 6.99
N ASN A 494 -20.11 17.90 6.97
CA ASN A 494 -20.87 19.12 6.66
C ASN A 494 -21.24 19.23 5.17
N ASN A 495 -22.45 19.75 4.93
CA ASN A 495 -23.00 20.11 3.61
C ASN A 495 -23.10 21.64 3.39
N THR A 496 -22.92 22.48 4.42
CA THR A 496 -23.58 23.81 4.45
C THR A 496 -22.68 25.03 4.60
N GLU A 497 -21.37 24.91 4.45
CA GLU A 497 -20.50 26.08 4.69
C GLU A 497 -20.46 27.08 3.52
N THR A 498 -20.59 26.67 2.26
CA THR A 498 -20.96 27.56 1.13
C THR A 498 -21.41 26.76 -0.10
N GLY A 499 -22.70 26.80 -0.46
CA GLY A 499 -23.22 26.47 -1.81
C GLY A 499 -22.70 25.20 -2.52
N SER A 500 -22.34 24.15 -1.78
CA SER A 500 -21.52 23.06 -2.29
C SER A 500 -22.28 22.16 -3.27
N GLY A 501 -21.64 21.84 -4.39
CA GLY A 501 -22.17 20.90 -5.37
C GLY A 501 -22.12 19.44 -4.91
N GLY A 502 -21.45 19.12 -3.79
CA GLY A 502 -21.49 17.83 -3.11
C GLY A 502 -21.86 17.96 -1.62
N SER A 503 -22.37 16.87 -1.06
CA SER A 503 -22.74 16.74 0.36
C SER A 503 -21.75 15.85 1.12
N GLY A 504 -21.63 16.08 2.42
CA GLY A 504 -20.91 15.22 3.34
C GLY A 504 -21.56 13.86 3.49
N GLY A 505 -20.76 12.89 3.94
CA GLY A 505 -21.27 11.56 4.27
C GLY A 505 -22.15 11.58 5.52
N ASP A 506 -23.18 10.74 5.52
CA ASP A 506 -23.82 10.26 6.74
C ASP A 506 -22.93 9.16 7.33
N ARG A 507 -22.96 8.92 8.65
CA ARG A 507 -22.09 8.01 9.41
C ARG A 507 -21.63 6.78 8.60
N PHE A 508 -22.55 6.10 7.92
CA PHE A 508 -22.23 4.98 7.02
C PHE A 508 -22.50 5.23 5.54
N ALA A 509 -23.43 6.10 5.16
CA ALA A 509 -23.69 6.34 3.74
C ALA A 509 -22.73 7.39 3.17
N GLY A 510 -22.22 7.14 1.97
CA GLY A 510 -21.43 8.15 1.27
C GLY A 510 -22.28 9.38 0.91
N GLY A 511 -21.63 10.55 0.87
CA GLY A 511 -22.27 11.80 0.47
C GLY A 511 -22.68 11.79 -1.00
N ILE A 512 -23.74 12.53 -1.33
CA ILE A 512 -24.26 12.68 -2.69
C ILE A 512 -23.64 13.87 -3.43
N SER A 513 -23.68 13.84 -4.77
CA SER A 513 -23.54 15.05 -5.58
C SER A 513 -24.91 15.71 -5.79
N ASN A 514 -24.96 17.03 -5.71
CA ASN A 514 -26.15 17.87 -5.84
C ASN A 514 -26.40 18.31 -7.30
N ASP A 515 -25.49 18.02 -8.23
CA ASP A 515 -25.57 18.37 -9.65
C ASP A 515 -25.91 17.17 -10.57
N ASN A 516 -26.40 16.07 -9.99
CA ASN A 516 -26.67 14.78 -10.65
C ASN A 516 -25.44 14.10 -11.27
N SER A 517 -24.21 14.54 -10.98
CA SER A 517 -23.02 13.75 -11.32
C SER A 517 -22.88 12.52 -10.43
N ASN A 518 -22.42 11.39 -10.98
CA ASN A 518 -22.20 10.15 -10.25
C ASN A 518 -20.89 10.20 -9.44
N MET A 519 -20.75 11.22 -8.58
CA MET A 519 -19.59 11.51 -7.73
C MET A 519 -19.91 11.29 -6.25
N TYR A 520 -20.48 10.13 -5.97
CA TYR A 520 -20.91 9.75 -4.63
C TYR A 520 -19.73 9.31 -3.79
N GLY A 521 -19.68 9.77 -2.54
CA GLY A 521 -18.73 9.30 -1.54
C GLY A 521 -18.81 7.80 -1.33
N GLY A 522 -17.75 7.21 -0.80
CA GLY A 522 -17.73 5.81 -0.44
C GLY A 522 -18.60 5.48 0.78
N PHE A 523 -19.33 4.37 0.75
CA PHE A 523 -19.97 3.78 1.93
C PHE A 523 -18.93 3.55 3.02
N GLY A 524 -19.30 3.81 4.27
CA GLY A 524 -18.39 4.13 5.36
C GLY A 524 -18.24 5.65 5.61
N GLY A 525 -19.10 6.47 5.02
CA GLY A 525 -19.20 7.90 5.30
C GLY A 525 -18.23 8.80 4.52
N GLY A 526 -17.76 8.41 3.34
CA GLY A 526 -16.96 9.29 2.48
C GLY A 526 -17.78 10.51 2.01
N GLY A 527 -17.16 11.69 1.95
CA GLY A 527 -17.79 12.91 1.44
C GLY A 527 -17.95 12.88 -0.08
N GLY A 528 -19.11 13.32 -0.57
CA GLY A 528 -19.39 13.48 -2.00
C GLY A 528 -18.65 14.67 -2.61
N SER A 529 -18.58 14.72 -3.93
CA SER A 529 -18.00 15.82 -4.70
C SER A 529 -18.98 16.25 -5.78
N GLY A 530 -19.04 17.55 -6.11
CA GLY A 530 -19.90 18.04 -7.20
C GLY A 530 -19.84 19.54 -7.45
N GLY A 531 -20.42 19.97 -8.57
CA GLY A 531 -20.49 21.33 -9.10
C GLY A 531 -19.39 21.66 -10.10
N ASN A 532 -19.55 22.76 -10.85
CA ASN A 532 -18.57 23.22 -11.86
C ASN A 532 -17.24 23.57 -11.20
N GLY A 533 -16.20 22.75 -11.43
CA GLY A 533 -14.91 22.84 -10.71
C GLY A 533 -15.06 22.43 -9.24
N ASN A 534 -14.54 21.26 -8.88
CA ASN A 534 -14.78 20.64 -7.59
C ASN A 534 -13.48 20.16 -6.92
N SER A 535 -13.45 20.26 -5.59
CA SER A 535 -12.37 19.80 -4.71
C SER A 535 -12.50 18.31 -4.38
N GLY A 536 -11.49 17.75 -3.72
CA GLY A 536 -11.56 16.40 -3.19
C GLY A 536 -12.55 16.28 -2.02
N GLY A 537 -13.38 15.24 -2.01
CA GLY A 537 -14.24 14.90 -0.86
C GLY A 537 -13.43 14.34 0.30
N GLY A 538 -13.89 14.58 1.54
CA GLY A 538 -13.22 14.07 2.74
C GLY A 538 -13.42 12.57 2.95
N GLY A 539 -12.42 11.86 3.46
CA GLY A 539 -12.54 10.44 3.81
C GLY A 539 -13.43 10.21 5.03
N GLY A 540 -14.26 9.16 5.01
CA GLY A 540 -15.05 8.76 6.19
C GLY A 540 -14.19 8.14 7.29
N GLY A 541 -14.68 8.05 8.52
CA GLY A 541 -13.94 7.42 9.62
C GLY A 541 -14.28 8.03 10.96
N TYR A 542 -13.50 7.76 11.99
CA TYR A 542 -13.85 8.14 13.37
C TYR A 542 -14.12 9.64 13.52
N THR A 543 -13.31 10.49 12.87
CA THR A 543 -13.54 11.94 12.84
C THR A 543 -14.12 12.44 11.53
N GLY A 544 -14.08 11.64 10.46
CA GLY A 544 -14.15 12.15 9.10
C GLY A 544 -12.98 13.08 8.72
N GLY A 545 -12.67 13.19 7.44
CA GLY A 545 -11.71 14.13 6.87
C GLY A 545 -12.40 15.34 6.25
N GLY A 546 -11.73 16.49 6.22
CA GLY A 546 -12.24 17.69 5.57
C GLY A 546 -12.31 17.57 4.06
N ALA A 547 -13.26 18.26 3.43
CA ALA A 547 -13.21 18.49 1.99
C ALA A 547 -11.99 19.35 1.62
N GLY A 548 -11.57 19.28 0.36
CA GLY A 548 -10.55 20.19 -0.16
C GLY A 548 -11.02 21.65 -0.17
N ASN A 549 -10.07 22.57 -0.03
CA ASN A 549 -10.32 24.00 -0.21
C ASN A 549 -10.70 24.33 -1.66
N GLY A 550 -11.33 25.49 -1.85
CA GLY A 550 -11.72 26.00 -3.16
C GLY A 550 -10.53 26.38 -4.08
N TYR A 551 -10.86 26.92 -5.26
CA TYR A 551 -9.86 27.32 -6.26
C TYR A 551 -9.11 28.61 -5.89
N PHE A 552 -7.95 28.46 -5.26
CA PHE A 552 -7.11 29.59 -4.84
C PHE A 552 -5.65 29.40 -5.24
N SER A 553 -4.86 30.47 -5.09
CA SER A 553 -3.41 30.44 -5.27
C SER A 553 -2.74 29.47 -4.30
N VAL A 554 -1.83 28.67 -4.81
CA VAL A 554 -1.03 27.74 -4.01
C VAL A 554 0.18 28.46 -3.42
N SER A 555 0.37 28.34 -2.11
CA SER A 555 1.52 28.92 -1.43
C SER A 555 2.82 28.28 -1.95
N GLY A 556 3.78 29.11 -2.35
CA GLY A 556 5.10 28.65 -2.80
C GLY A 556 5.14 28.02 -4.20
N VAL A 557 4.02 27.94 -4.93
CA VAL A 557 3.95 27.39 -6.29
C VAL A 557 3.10 28.28 -7.19
N SER A 558 3.58 28.60 -8.40
CA SER A 558 2.80 29.36 -9.36
C SER A 558 1.60 28.55 -9.87
N GLY A 559 0.41 29.11 -9.68
CA GLY A 559 -0.85 28.54 -10.16
C GLY A 559 -1.93 28.45 -9.10
N ASN A 560 -3.08 27.98 -9.53
CA ASN A 560 -4.27 27.83 -8.72
C ASN A 560 -4.64 26.36 -8.60
N SER A 561 -5.23 25.99 -7.47
CA SER A 561 -5.58 24.61 -7.17
C SER A 561 -6.90 24.52 -6.43
N TRP A 562 -7.64 23.47 -6.75
CA TRP A 562 -8.63 22.88 -5.87
C TRP A 562 -7.95 21.87 -4.96
N GLY A 563 -8.19 22.00 -3.66
CA GLY A 563 -7.58 21.14 -2.65
C GLY A 563 -8.03 19.68 -2.79
N GLY A 564 -7.14 18.77 -2.39
CA GLY A 564 -7.53 17.38 -2.12
C GLY A 564 -8.22 17.27 -0.76
N GLY A 565 -9.01 16.22 -0.57
CA GLY A 565 -9.68 15.94 0.69
C GLY A 565 -8.72 15.39 1.74
N GLY A 566 -9.05 15.63 3.01
CA GLY A 566 -8.41 15.01 4.17
C GLY A 566 -8.80 13.54 4.30
N GLY A 567 -7.92 12.74 4.90
CA GLY A 567 -8.20 11.34 5.27
C GLY A 567 -8.88 11.25 6.63
N GLY A 568 -9.87 10.37 6.76
CA GLY A 568 -10.62 10.20 8.02
C GLY A 568 -9.77 9.64 9.16
N GLY A 569 -10.13 9.98 10.40
CA GLY A 569 -9.49 9.43 11.59
C GLY A 569 -9.79 7.95 11.83
N SER A 570 -8.94 7.30 12.63
CA SER A 570 -9.10 5.92 13.09
C SER A 570 -9.35 5.85 14.59
N TYR A 571 -9.85 4.71 15.06
CA TYR A 571 -10.15 4.48 16.46
C TYR A 571 -10.01 3.00 16.81
N ALA A 572 -9.59 2.73 18.04
CA ALA A 572 -9.69 1.44 18.70
C ALA A 572 -10.16 1.69 20.13
N SER A 573 -11.11 0.91 20.61
CA SER A 573 -11.68 1.09 21.95
C SER A 573 -10.71 0.65 23.04
N SER A 574 -10.93 1.13 24.27
CA SER A 574 -10.18 0.68 25.45
C SER A 574 -10.43 -0.77 25.82
N SER A 575 -11.43 -1.44 25.23
CA SER A 575 -11.67 -2.88 25.41
C SER A 575 -10.83 -3.74 24.47
N THR A 576 -10.02 -3.12 23.60
CA THR A 576 -9.09 -3.83 22.73
C THR A 576 -7.67 -3.86 23.30
N SER A 577 -6.89 -4.86 22.88
CA SER A 577 -5.47 -5.00 23.19
C SER A 577 -4.65 -5.16 21.89
N ASN A 578 -3.32 -5.09 21.99
CA ASN A 578 -2.41 -5.27 20.85
C ASN A 578 -2.73 -4.39 19.64
N VAL A 579 -3.15 -3.16 19.91
CA VAL A 579 -3.60 -2.22 18.88
C VAL A 579 -2.44 -1.72 18.03
N THR A 580 -2.55 -1.91 16.71
CA THR A 580 -1.68 -1.29 15.72
C THR A 580 -2.52 -0.47 14.73
N MET A 581 -2.23 0.83 14.63
CA MET A 581 -2.87 1.72 13.66
C MET A 581 -1.84 2.27 12.67
N THR A 582 -2.09 2.09 11.38
CA THR A 582 -1.21 2.51 10.28
C THR A 582 -1.91 3.53 9.40
N VAL A 583 -1.23 4.65 9.14
CA VAL A 583 -1.72 5.71 8.25
C VAL A 583 -1.80 5.21 6.82
N GLY A 584 -2.83 5.61 6.08
CA GLY A 584 -2.93 5.39 4.65
C GLY A 584 -1.93 6.25 3.87
N ASN A 585 -1.47 5.76 2.72
CA ASN A 585 -0.61 6.55 1.85
C ASN A 585 -1.38 7.72 1.23
N SER A 586 -0.74 8.89 1.13
CA SER A 586 -1.35 10.08 0.49
C SER A 586 -0.97 10.16 -0.98
N GLY A 587 -1.89 10.61 -1.85
CA GLY A 587 -1.66 10.79 -3.28
C GLY A 587 -1.16 9.53 -4.01
N ILE A 588 -1.90 8.42 -3.90
CA ILE A 588 -1.59 7.12 -4.51
C ILE A 588 -2.01 7.03 -5.98
N ASN A 589 -1.38 6.12 -6.73
CA ASN A 589 -1.74 5.88 -8.13
C ASN A 589 -3.19 5.38 -8.20
N TYR A 590 -3.94 5.77 -9.22
CA TYR A 590 -5.31 5.34 -9.46
C TYR A 590 -5.44 3.81 -9.54
N SER A 591 -4.44 3.12 -10.11
CA SER A 591 -4.38 1.66 -10.14
C SER A 591 -4.34 1.01 -8.76
N ASN A 592 -3.91 1.75 -7.74
CA ASN A 592 -3.72 1.28 -6.38
C ASN A 592 -4.93 1.56 -5.49
N THR A 593 -6.01 2.14 -6.04
CA THR A 593 -7.22 2.42 -5.27
C THR A 593 -7.97 1.14 -4.95
N SER A 594 -8.33 0.96 -3.69
CA SER A 594 -8.96 -0.26 -3.18
C SER A 594 -10.17 0.05 -2.30
N ASN A 595 -11.13 -0.88 -2.30
CA ASN A 595 -12.13 -0.91 -1.23
C ASN A 595 -11.44 -1.33 0.07
N GLY A 596 -12.10 -1.05 1.19
CA GLY A 596 -11.73 -1.58 2.48
C GLY A 596 -11.99 -3.09 2.58
N TYR A 597 -11.56 -3.65 3.70
CA TYR A 597 -11.88 -5.02 4.11
C TYR A 597 -11.85 -5.11 5.64
N VAL A 598 -12.47 -6.15 6.17
CA VAL A 598 -12.35 -6.53 7.59
C VAL A 598 -12.03 -8.02 7.66
N THR A 599 -11.01 -8.40 8.42
CA THR A 599 -10.73 -9.80 8.74
C THR A 599 -10.89 -10.04 10.23
N ILE A 600 -11.52 -11.15 10.59
CA ILE A 600 -11.69 -11.58 11.97
C ILE A 600 -11.04 -12.96 12.11
N THR A 601 -10.00 -13.02 12.93
CA THR A 601 -9.29 -14.25 13.28
C THR A 601 -9.87 -14.79 14.60
N PRO A 602 -10.48 -15.98 14.61
CA PRO A 602 -10.96 -16.61 15.84
C PRO A 602 -9.83 -16.98 16.81
N PRO A 603 -10.13 -17.18 18.11
CA PRO A 603 -9.17 -17.69 19.07
C PRO A 603 -8.61 -19.05 18.63
N SER A 604 -7.32 -19.26 18.83
CA SER A 604 -6.69 -20.58 18.66
C SER A 604 -7.31 -21.55 19.65
N GLN A 605 -7.89 -22.66 19.18
CA GLN A 605 -8.37 -23.70 20.09
C GLN A 605 -7.16 -24.39 20.75
N THR A 606 -7.17 -24.47 22.08
CA THR A 606 -6.24 -25.27 22.88
C THR A 606 -6.72 -26.69 23.04
#